data_AF-A0AAV4DJQ5-F1
#
_entry.id   AF-A0AAV4DJQ5-F1
#
_cell.length_a   1.000
_cell.length_b   1.000
_cell.length_c   1.000
_cell.angle_alpha   90.00
_cell.angle_beta   90.00
_cell.angle_gamma   90.00
#
_symmetry.space_group_name_H-M   'P 1'
#
loop_
_entity.id
_entity.type
_entity.pdbx_description
1 polymer ?
#
loop_
_entity_poly.entity_id
_entity_poly.type
_entity_poly.pdbx_seq_one_letter_code
_entity_poly.pdbx_strand_id
1 'polypeptide(L)'
;MDKSPTQIQLNTAKQLLECGVSLGKLRSDYIVRGHRDMVSTTCPGDTLYNIIRSSCPHIVSRTEWNARATKSVTYLKNQPVQYAFIHHSASPAECLTKDSCAAAVRGFQNYHMDTRGWHDIGYNFLIGGEGTVFEGRGWDRVGSHTKNYNSVGLGFCFIGNFMTKGPTQVQLNSAKQLLECGVQLGKLEWDYTVRGHRDMKSTQCPGDILYNIITGWPHYH
;
A
#
# COMPACT_ATOMS: atom_id res chain seq x y z
N MET A 1 16.40 -20.48 -22.69
CA MET A 1 15.73 -20.90 -21.44
C MET A 1 15.86 -19.78 -20.46
N ASP A 2 14.74 -19.29 -19.94
CA ASP A 2 14.71 -18.36 -18.82
C ASP A 2 15.33 -19.05 -17.60
N LYS A 3 16.39 -18.47 -17.04
CA LYS A 3 17.14 -19.06 -15.92
C LYS A 3 16.84 -18.29 -14.66
N SER A 4 16.44 -18.98 -13.61
CA SER A 4 16.27 -18.39 -12.29
C SER A 4 17.64 -17.88 -11.77
N PRO A 5 17.73 -16.63 -11.31
CA PRO A 5 18.91 -16.18 -10.58
C PRO A 5 19.07 -17.04 -9.32
N THR A 6 20.31 -17.36 -8.98
CA THR A 6 20.60 -18.06 -7.72
C THR A 6 20.35 -17.14 -6.53
N GLN A 7 20.10 -17.72 -5.35
CA GLN A 7 19.94 -16.93 -4.13
C GLN A 7 21.17 -16.06 -3.82
N ILE A 8 22.37 -16.55 -4.17
CA ILE A 8 23.61 -15.79 -4.03
C ILE A 8 23.57 -14.55 -4.92
N GLN A 9 23.18 -14.68 -6.19
CA GLN A 9 23.06 -13.53 -7.10
C GLN A 9 22.06 -12.49 -6.59
N LEU A 10 20.91 -12.92 -6.07
CA LEU A 10 19.91 -12.01 -5.50
C LEU A 10 20.43 -11.30 -4.24
N ASN A 11 21.09 -12.02 -3.34
CA ASN A 11 21.64 -11.45 -2.11
C ASN A 11 22.76 -10.46 -2.41
N THR A 12 23.67 -10.78 -3.34
CA THR A 12 24.73 -9.86 -3.76
C THR A 12 24.15 -8.60 -4.41
N ALA A 13 23.11 -8.73 -5.25
CA ALA A 13 22.44 -7.57 -5.84
C ALA A 13 21.82 -6.67 -4.77
N LYS A 14 21.14 -7.24 -3.76
CA LYS A 14 20.59 -6.49 -2.62
C LYS A 14 21.67 -5.76 -1.83
N GLN A 15 22.76 -6.44 -1.47
CA GLN A 15 23.89 -5.85 -0.75
C GLN A 15 24.52 -4.69 -1.52
N LEU A 16 24.62 -4.80 -2.85
CA LEU A 16 25.15 -3.72 -3.68
C LEU A 16 24.24 -2.49 -3.65
N LEU A 17 22.93 -2.67 -3.72
CA LEU A 17 21.95 -1.59 -3.63
C LEU A 17 21.98 -0.93 -2.24
N GLU A 18 22.03 -1.72 -1.17
CA GLU A 18 22.17 -1.25 0.22
C GLU A 18 23.48 -0.45 0.42
N CYS A 19 24.59 -0.94 -0.13
CA CYS A 19 25.86 -0.23 -0.13
C CYS A 19 25.74 1.12 -0.86
N GLY A 20 25.11 1.14 -2.04
CA GLY A 20 24.83 2.37 -2.77
C GLY A 20 24.04 3.40 -1.96
N VAL A 21 23.03 2.95 -1.19
CA VAL A 21 22.29 3.82 -0.26
C VAL A 21 23.19 4.34 0.86
N SER A 22 23.98 3.47 1.51
CA SER A 22 24.87 3.86 2.62
C SER A 22 25.94 4.88 2.20
N LEU A 23 26.39 4.81 0.95
CA LEU A 23 27.38 5.72 0.37
C LEU A 23 26.75 7.01 -0.17
N GLY A 24 25.43 7.19 -0.04
CA GLY A 24 24.69 8.32 -0.59
C GLY A 24 24.70 8.39 -2.12
N LYS A 25 24.97 7.26 -2.80
CA LYS A 25 24.97 7.14 -4.26
C LYS A 25 23.60 6.78 -4.80
N LEU A 26 22.78 6.12 -3.98
CA LEU A 26 21.37 5.86 -4.23
C LEU A 26 20.54 6.54 -3.14
N ARG A 27 19.36 7.02 -3.52
CA ARG A 27 18.36 7.44 -2.53
C ARG A 27 17.88 6.21 -1.78
N SER A 28 17.56 6.36 -0.50
CA SER A 28 17.01 5.28 0.34
C SER A 28 15.63 4.79 -0.12
N ASP A 29 14.97 5.53 -1.01
CA ASP A 29 13.67 5.22 -1.59
C ASP A 29 13.74 4.75 -3.06
N TYR A 30 14.90 4.23 -3.49
CA TYR A 30 15.08 3.75 -4.86
C TYR A 30 14.04 2.69 -5.26
N ILE A 31 13.72 2.65 -6.56
CA ILE A 31 12.89 1.61 -7.18
C ILE A 31 13.76 0.87 -8.20
N VAL A 32 13.78 -0.46 -8.12
CA VAL A 32 14.44 -1.28 -9.14
C VAL A 32 13.47 -1.47 -10.29
N ARG A 33 13.76 -0.87 -11.44
CA ARG A 33 13.02 -1.11 -12.69
C ARG A 33 13.78 -2.11 -13.54
N GLY A 34 13.10 -3.15 -14.00
CA GLY A 34 13.65 -4.10 -14.96
C GLY A 34 13.77 -3.48 -16.35
N HIS A 35 14.62 -4.06 -17.21
CA HIS A 35 14.80 -3.57 -18.58
C HIS A 35 13.48 -3.55 -19.37
N ARG A 36 12.61 -4.54 -19.12
CA ARG A 36 11.24 -4.63 -19.63
C ARG A 36 10.30 -3.51 -19.16
N ASP A 37 10.59 -2.83 -18.05
CA ASP A 37 9.80 -1.68 -17.60
C ASP A 37 10.13 -0.38 -18.36
N MET A 38 11.20 -0.38 -19.16
CA MET A 38 11.69 0.81 -19.87
C MET A 38 11.53 0.71 -21.39
N VAL A 39 11.62 -0.51 -21.93
CA VAL A 39 11.53 -0.77 -23.37
C VAL A 39 10.85 -2.10 -23.63
N SER A 40 10.28 -2.27 -24.82
CA SER A 40 9.69 -3.56 -25.23
C SER A 40 10.81 -4.59 -25.45
N THR A 41 11.04 -5.46 -24.47
CA THR A 41 12.11 -6.46 -24.49
C THR A 41 11.76 -7.69 -23.67
N THR A 42 12.35 -8.84 -24.03
CA THR A 42 12.24 -10.09 -23.27
C THR A 42 13.21 -10.13 -22.08
N CYS A 43 14.23 -9.28 -22.05
CA CYS A 43 15.16 -9.13 -20.92
C CYS A 43 14.45 -8.49 -19.70
N PRO A 44 14.59 -9.01 -18.47
CA PRO A 44 15.59 -9.97 -18.00
C PRO A 44 15.16 -11.45 -18.04
N GLY A 45 14.10 -11.80 -18.77
CA GLY A 45 13.39 -13.07 -18.62
C GLY A 45 12.27 -12.96 -17.60
N ASP A 46 11.27 -13.82 -17.68
CA ASP A 46 10.06 -13.71 -16.85
C ASP A 46 10.35 -13.98 -15.37
N THR A 47 11.28 -14.91 -15.10
CA THR A 47 11.64 -15.33 -13.76
C THR A 47 12.33 -14.21 -12.99
N LEU A 48 13.42 -13.67 -13.55
CA LEU A 48 14.14 -12.57 -12.91
C LEU A 48 13.26 -11.30 -12.88
N TYR A 49 12.43 -11.09 -13.91
CA TYR A 49 11.49 -9.97 -13.91
C TYR A 49 10.50 -10.05 -12.76
N ASN A 50 9.86 -11.19 -12.53
CA ASN A 50 8.91 -11.40 -11.44
C ASN A 50 9.57 -11.30 -10.05
N ILE A 51 10.84 -11.71 -9.93
CA ILE A 51 11.61 -11.56 -8.68
C ILE A 51 11.96 -10.09 -8.42
N ILE A 52 12.45 -9.36 -9.43
CA ILE A 52 12.79 -7.93 -9.33
C ILE A 52 11.54 -7.10 -9.05
N ARG A 53 10.43 -7.39 -9.73
CA ARG A 53 9.16 -6.69 -9.54
C ARG A 53 8.50 -6.93 -8.18
N SER A 54 9.11 -7.76 -7.32
CA SER A 54 8.61 -8.18 -6.01
C SER A 54 7.09 -8.37 -6.00
N SER A 55 6.68 -9.61 -6.25
CA SER A 55 5.34 -10.13 -6.05
C SER A 55 4.52 -9.32 -5.05
N CYS A 56 3.28 -9.00 -5.43
CA CYS A 56 2.27 -8.46 -4.53
C CYS A 56 2.45 -8.96 -3.09
N PRO A 57 2.50 -8.05 -2.09
CA PRO A 57 2.66 -8.48 -0.71
C PRO A 57 1.55 -9.47 -0.38
N HIS A 58 1.82 -10.43 0.51
CA HIS A 58 0.75 -11.31 0.99
C HIS A 58 -0.34 -10.44 1.64
N ILE A 59 -1.51 -10.42 1.01
CA ILE A 59 -2.69 -9.70 1.50
C ILE A 59 -3.52 -10.68 2.31
N VAL A 60 -3.65 -10.40 3.61
CA VAL A 60 -4.58 -11.13 4.49
C VAL A 60 -5.99 -10.79 4.03
N SER A 61 -6.65 -11.77 3.45
CA SER A 61 -8.01 -11.64 2.90
C SER A 61 -9.03 -11.35 3.99
N ARG A 62 -10.19 -10.84 3.58
CA ARG A 62 -11.34 -10.63 4.46
C ARG A 62 -11.71 -11.86 5.29
N THR A 63 -11.63 -13.05 4.71
CA THR A 63 -11.91 -14.29 5.43
C THR A 63 -10.86 -14.56 6.50
N GLU A 64 -9.57 -14.37 6.20
CA GLU A 64 -8.48 -14.66 7.13
C GLU A 64 -8.45 -13.75 8.36
N TRP A 65 -8.86 -12.48 8.25
CA TRP A 65 -8.97 -11.60 9.42
C TRP A 65 -10.36 -11.64 10.09
N ASN A 66 -11.24 -12.55 9.66
CA ASN A 66 -12.61 -12.71 10.16
C ASN A 66 -13.46 -11.44 9.98
N ALA A 67 -13.47 -10.90 8.76
CA ALA A 67 -14.34 -9.80 8.39
C ALA A 67 -15.81 -10.19 8.52
N ARG A 68 -16.61 -9.30 9.10
CA ARG A 68 -18.07 -9.47 9.04
C ARG A 68 -18.58 -9.13 7.63
N ALA A 69 -19.79 -9.60 7.34
CA ALA A 69 -20.45 -9.35 6.06
C ALA A 69 -20.67 -7.85 5.80
N THR A 70 -20.45 -7.42 4.57
CA THR A 70 -20.74 -6.05 4.12
C THR A 70 -22.25 -5.84 3.97
N LYS A 71 -22.78 -4.66 4.31
CA LYS A 71 -24.22 -4.35 4.10
C LYS A 71 -24.57 -4.22 2.62
N SER A 72 -23.66 -3.66 1.82
CA SER A 72 -23.80 -3.47 0.37
C SER A 72 -22.42 -3.26 -0.27
N VAL A 73 -22.31 -3.56 -1.56
CA VAL A 73 -21.08 -3.39 -2.35
C VAL A 73 -21.37 -2.52 -3.57
N THR A 74 -20.49 -1.55 -3.80
CA THR A 74 -20.45 -0.77 -5.04
C THR A 74 -19.08 -0.98 -5.68
N TYR A 75 -19.06 -1.37 -6.95
CA TYR A 75 -17.83 -1.62 -7.69
C TYR A 75 -17.34 -0.35 -8.40
N LEU A 76 -16.03 -0.21 -8.53
CA LEU A 76 -15.41 0.82 -9.36
C LEU A 76 -15.80 0.57 -10.82
N LYS A 77 -16.32 1.60 -11.49
CA LYS A 77 -16.75 1.50 -12.90
C LYS A 77 -15.59 1.65 -13.87
N ASN A 78 -14.56 2.40 -13.47
CA ASN A 78 -13.40 2.70 -14.29
C ASN A 78 -12.17 2.22 -13.52
N GLN A 79 -11.47 1.23 -14.08
CA GLN A 79 -10.14 0.78 -13.68
C GLN A 79 -9.25 0.77 -14.92
N PRO A 80 -7.95 1.06 -14.80
CA PRO A 80 -7.23 1.39 -13.55
C PRO A 80 -7.70 2.73 -12.93
N VAL A 81 -7.52 2.91 -11.63
CA VAL A 81 -7.84 4.20 -10.98
C VAL A 81 -6.62 5.11 -10.92
N GLN A 82 -6.85 6.41 -10.97
CA GLN A 82 -5.79 7.41 -11.03
C GLN A 82 -5.18 7.73 -9.65
N TYR A 83 -5.92 7.54 -8.55
CA TYR A 83 -5.48 8.03 -7.23
C TYR A 83 -5.21 6.92 -6.21
N ALA A 84 -4.10 7.07 -5.49
CA ALA A 84 -3.79 6.35 -4.26
C ALA A 84 -3.83 7.31 -3.07
N PHE A 85 -4.83 7.16 -2.21
CA PHE A 85 -5.01 8.01 -1.04
C PHE A 85 -4.39 7.38 0.20
N ILE A 86 -3.43 8.06 0.82
CA ILE A 86 -2.77 7.60 2.05
C ILE A 86 -3.51 8.15 3.26
N HIS A 87 -3.80 7.25 4.19
CA HIS A 87 -4.47 7.52 5.46
C HIS A 87 -3.67 6.98 6.64
N HIS A 88 -3.96 7.50 7.83
CA HIS A 88 -3.70 6.80 9.07
C HIS A 88 -5.01 6.42 9.76
N SER A 89 -4.97 5.44 10.65
CA SER A 89 -6.14 5.05 11.45
C SER A 89 -6.40 6.00 12.63
N ALA A 90 -5.40 6.80 13.02
CA ALA A 90 -5.36 7.57 14.26
C ALA A 90 -5.53 6.72 15.53
N SER A 91 -5.27 5.40 15.47
CA SER A 91 -5.30 4.57 16.67
C SER A 91 -4.13 4.92 17.59
N PRO A 92 -4.36 5.11 18.90
CA PRO A 92 -3.29 5.42 19.85
C PRO A 92 -2.36 4.23 20.10
N ALA A 93 -2.87 3.00 20.00
CA ALA A 93 -2.07 1.80 20.06
C ALA A 93 -1.63 1.37 18.65
N GLU A 94 -0.33 1.08 18.51
CA GLU A 94 0.20 0.35 17.37
C GLU A 94 -0.16 -1.14 17.50
N CYS A 95 -0.40 -1.79 16.37
CA CYS A 95 -0.47 -3.24 16.29
C CYS A 95 0.84 -3.74 15.66
N LEU A 96 1.45 -4.77 16.25
CA LEU A 96 2.81 -5.24 15.90
C LEU A 96 2.87 -6.74 15.61
N THR A 97 1.71 -7.39 15.52
CA THR A 97 1.57 -8.80 15.16
C THR A 97 0.36 -8.96 14.25
N LYS A 98 0.37 -9.96 13.36
CA LYS A 98 -0.77 -10.26 12.47
C LYS A 98 -2.09 -10.34 13.24
N ASP A 99 -2.11 -11.01 14.39
CA ASP A 99 -3.32 -11.20 15.18
C ASP A 99 -3.81 -9.91 15.85
N SER A 100 -2.90 -9.12 16.42
CA SER A 100 -3.25 -7.82 17.02
C SER A 100 -3.74 -6.83 15.96
N CYS A 101 -3.13 -6.83 14.78
CA CYS A 101 -3.58 -6.01 13.66
C CYS A 101 -4.91 -6.49 13.09
N ALA A 102 -5.14 -7.80 12.96
CA ALA A 102 -6.44 -8.33 12.57
C ALA A 102 -7.54 -7.91 13.56
N ALA A 103 -7.25 -7.90 14.86
CA ALA A 103 -8.18 -7.40 15.89
C ALA A 103 -8.46 -5.91 15.73
N ALA A 104 -7.45 -5.09 15.47
CA ALA A 104 -7.62 -3.67 15.19
C ALA A 104 -8.48 -3.43 13.94
N VAL A 105 -8.23 -4.16 12.85
CA VAL A 105 -9.00 -4.09 11.59
C VAL A 105 -10.48 -4.43 11.83
N ARG A 106 -10.77 -5.48 12.61
CA ARG A 106 -12.16 -5.80 13.03
C ARG A 106 -12.78 -4.67 13.83
N GLY A 107 -12.03 -4.07 14.76
CA GLY A 107 -12.47 -2.90 15.53
C GLY A 107 -12.83 -1.71 14.63
N PHE A 108 -12.00 -1.41 13.64
CA PHE A 108 -12.28 -0.35 12.66
C PHE A 108 -13.50 -0.66 11.81
N GLN A 109 -13.67 -1.92 11.38
CA GLN A 109 -14.86 -2.35 10.63
C GLN A 109 -16.13 -2.15 11.47
N ASN A 110 -16.13 -2.58 12.74
CA ASN A 110 -17.26 -2.39 13.64
C ASN A 110 -17.60 -0.91 13.84
N TYR A 111 -16.60 -0.08 14.17
CA TYR A 111 -16.81 1.36 14.31
C TYR A 111 -17.38 2.01 13.04
N HIS A 112 -16.85 1.67 11.87
CA HIS A 112 -17.37 2.19 10.60
C HIS A 112 -18.82 1.76 10.32
N MET A 113 -19.17 0.51 10.59
CA MET A 113 -20.50 -0.02 10.26
C MET A 113 -21.57 0.29 11.30
N ASP A 114 -21.21 0.27 12.58
CA ASP A 114 -22.15 0.42 13.70
C ASP A 114 -22.25 1.88 14.14
N THR A 115 -21.13 2.60 14.21
CA THR A 115 -21.12 4.00 14.65
C THR A 115 -21.28 4.99 13.51
N ARG A 116 -20.60 4.78 12.36
CA ARG A 116 -20.74 5.67 11.20
C ARG A 116 -21.84 5.27 10.22
N GLY A 117 -22.48 4.12 10.43
CA GLY A 117 -23.54 3.61 9.58
C GLY A 117 -23.09 3.17 8.19
N TRP A 118 -21.78 3.05 7.93
CA TRP A 118 -21.26 2.70 6.61
C TRP A 118 -21.57 1.23 6.24
N HIS A 119 -21.43 0.92 4.96
CA HIS A 119 -21.68 -0.44 4.46
C HIS A 119 -20.57 -1.44 4.80
N ASP A 120 -19.36 -0.95 5.06
CA ASP A 120 -18.16 -1.73 5.39
C ASP A 120 -17.06 -0.80 5.95
N ILE A 121 -15.92 -1.37 6.34
CA ILE A 121 -14.68 -0.63 6.63
C ILE A 121 -14.37 0.40 5.52
N GLY A 122 -13.93 1.60 5.88
CA GLY A 122 -13.83 2.71 4.93
C GLY A 122 -12.69 2.59 3.91
N TYR A 123 -11.62 1.87 4.22
CA TYR A 123 -10.39 1.80 3.43
C TYR A 123 -10.39 0.59 2.49
N ASN A 124 -9.64 0.67 1.39
CA ASN A 124 -9.42 -0.45 0.48
C ASN A 124 -8.41 -1.43 1.07
N PHE A 125 -7.32 -0.92 1.65
CA PHE A 125 -6.29 -1.70 2.32
C PHE A 125 -5.87 -1.06 3.64
N LEU A 126 -5.43 -1.89 4.57
CA LEU A 126 -4.83 -1.47 5.83
C LEU A 126 -3.48 -2.14 6.03
N ILE A 127 -2.51 -1.44 6.62
CA ILE A 127 -1.14 -1.92 6.77
C ILE A 127 -0.78 -1.90 8.24
N GLY A 128 -0.50 -3.06 8.82
CA GLY A 128 -0.08 -3.25 10.21
C GLY A 128 1.34 -2.71 10.48
N GLY A 129 1.68 -2.48 11.75
CA GLY A 129 2.99 -1.95 12.13
C GLY A 129 4.15 -2.91 11.80
N GLU A 130 3.88 -4.21 11.73
CA GLU A 130 4.80 -5.25 11.26
C GLU A 130 4.81 -5.44 9.74
N GLY A 131 4.02 -4.65 8.99
CA GLY A 131 3.97 -4.66 7.53
C GLY A 131 2.95 -5.62 6.91
N THR A 132 2.16 -6.35 7.69
CA THR A 132 1.07 -7.17 7.15
C THR A 132 0.04 -6.28 6.46
N VAL A 133 -0.34 -6.62 5.23
CA VAL A 133 -1.41 -5.95 4.49
C VAL A 133 -2.72 -6.70 4.72
N PHE A 134 -3.76 -5.97 5.10
CA PHE A 134 -5.11 -6.49 5.27
C PHE A 134 -6.03 -5.95 4.17
N GLU A 135 -6.78 -6.85 3.56
CA GLU A 135 -7.82 -6.50 2.61
C GLU A 135 -8.99 -5.84 3.35
N GLY A 136 -9.20 -4.54 3.13
CA GLY A 136 -10.42 -3.84 3.51
C GLY A 136 -11.50 -4.08 2.47
N ARG A 137 -11.86 -3.03 1.72
CA ARG A 137 -12.74 -3.16 0.56
C ARG A 137 -12.07 -3.79 -0.67
N GLY A 138 -10.74 -3.94 -0.66
CA GLY A 138 -9.99 -4.57 -1.74
C GLY A 138 -9.87 -3.69 -2.99
N TRP A 139 -9.43 -4.29 -4.09
CA TRP A 139 -9.06 -3.58 -5.32
C TRP A 139 -10.25 -3.01 -6.10
N ASP A 140 -11.40 -3.67 -6.04
CA ASP A 140 -12.47 -3.46 -7.04
C ASP A 140 -13.67 -2.69 -6.51
N ARG A 141 -13.70 -2.39 -5.21
CA ARG A 141 -14.84 -1.78 -4.54
C ARG A 141 -14.59 -0.32 -4.21
N VAL A 142 -15.62 0.49 -4.36
CA VAL A 142 -15.63 1.90 -3.97
C VAL A 142 -15.41 2.02 -2.45
N GLY A 143 -14.48 2.88 -2.08
CA GLY A 143 -14.12 3.21 -0.70
C GLY A 143 -15.18 4.02 0.09
N SER A 144 -14.87 4.34 1.34
CA SER A 144 -15.51 5.43 2.10
C SER A 144 -14.46 6.21 2.90
N HIS A 145 -13.26 6.36 2.34
CA HIS A 145 -12.08 6.95 2.98
C HIS A 145 -11.90 8.42 2.63
N THR A 146 -12.17 8.84 1.39
CA THR A 146 -11.96 10.20 0.89
C THR A 146 -13.23 10.66 0.17
N LYS A 147 -14.06 11.46 0.86
CA LYS A 147 -15.33 11.99 0.31
C LYS A 147 -15.09 12.66 -1.05
N ASN A 148 -15.97 12.40 -2.01
CA ASN A 148 -15.90 12.85 -3.42
C ASN A 148 -14.83 12.18 -4.30
N TYR A 149 -13.92 11.38 -3.74
CA TYR A 149 -12.85 10.72 -4.49
C TYR A 149 -12.88 9.18 -4.40
N ASN A 150 -13.80 8.60 -3.61
CA ASN A 150 -13.89 7.15 -3.41
C ASN A 150 -14.14 6.33 -4.68
N SER A 151 -14.67 6.94 -5.75
CA SER A 151 -14.95 6.27 -7.04
C SER A 151 -13.82 6.38 -8.06
N VAL A 152 -12.75 7.13 -7.76
CA VAL A 152 -11.61 7.39 -8.66
C VAL A 152 -10.26 7.08 -8.03
N GLY A 153 -10.26 6.47 -6.84
CA GLY A 153 -9.04 6.12 -6.14
C GLY A 153 -9.23 5.07 -5.06
N LEU A 154 -8.12 4.52 -4.60
CA LEU A 154 -8.06 3.51 -3.55
C LEU A 154 -7.46 4.10 -2.27
N GLY A 155 -8.03 3.75 -1.12
CA GLY A 155 -7.55 4.18 0.19
C GLY A 155 -6.63 3.16 0.84
N PHE A 156 -5.39 3.58 1.13
CA PHE A 156 -4.36 2.81 1.82
C PHE A 156 -4.14 3.38 3.22
N CYS A 157 -4.56 2.64 4.26
CA CYS A 157 -4.51 3.11 5.65
C CYS A 157 -3.37 2.47 6.43
N PHE A 158 -2.47 3.29 6.93
CA PHE A 158 -1.47 2.88 7.91
C PHE A 158 -2.14 2.76 9.30
N ILE A 159 -2.06 1.59 9.94
CA ILE A 159 -2.57 1.41 11.30
C ILE A 159 -1.59 2.07 12.28
N GLY A 160 -2.10 2.93 13.16
CA GLY A 160 -1.33 3.83 14.03
C GLY A 160 -1.71 5.30 13.92
N ASN A 161 -1.03 6.13 14.71
CA ASN A 161 -1.12 7.59 14.75
C ASN A 161 0.25 8.21 14.44
N PHE A 162 0.35 8.87 13.29
CA PHE A 162 1.61 9.41 12.77
C PHE A 162 1.72 10.93 12.84
N MET A 163 1.10 11.55 13.85
CA MET A 163 1.26 12.99 14.10
C MET A 163 2.69 13.35 14.54
N THR A 164 3.26 12.58 15.47
CA THR A 164 4.58 12.90 16.08
C THR A 164 5.60 11.77 15.94
N LYS A 165 5.16 10.55 15.64
CA LYS A 165 6.01 9.37 15.39
C LYS A 165 5.79 8.89 13.96
N GLY A 166 6.86 8.45 13.29
CA GLY A 166 6.75 7.90 11.94
C GLY A 166 6.28 6.44 11.93
N PRO A 167 5.75 5.96 10.78
CA PRO A 167 5.55 4.54 10.51
C PRO A 167 6.84 3.73 10.66
N THR A 168 6.72 2.42 10.88
CA THR A 168 7.90 1.55 10.79
C THR A 168 8.38 1.46 9.34
N GLN A 169 9.66 1.18 9.14
CA GLN A 169 10.21 1.03 7.79
C GLN A 169 9.53 -0.13 7.02
N VAL A 170 9.18 -1.21 7.72
CA VAL A 170 8.50 -2.36 7.11
C VAL A 170 7.08 -1.97 6.66
N GLN A 171 6.36 -1.16 7.44
CA GLN A 171 5.05 -0.64 7.06
C GLN A 171 5.12 0.24 5.79
N LEU A 172 6.13 1.10 5.68
CA LEU A 172 6.40 1.91 4.48
C LEU A 172 6.73 1.03 3.27
N ASN A 173 7.57 0.01 3.45
CA ASN A 173 7.97 -0.90 2.38
C ASN A 173 6.77 -1.70 1.85
N SER A 174 5.93 -2.23 2.74
CA SER A 174 4.70 -2.93 2.37
C SER A 174 3.73 -2.03 1.60
N ALA A 175 3.62 -0.76 1.98
CA ALA A 175 2.80 0.20 1.25
C ALA A 175 3.28 0.41 -0.19
N LYS A 176 4.60 0.61 -0.37
CA LYS A 176 5.20 0.79 -1.70
C LYS A 176 5.03 -0.46 -2.58
N GLN A 177 5.30 -1.64 -2.03
CA GLN A 177 5.07 -2.93 -2.73
C GLN A 177 3.61 -3.11 -3.12
N LEU A 178 2.68 -2.70 -2.24
CA LEU A 178 1.26 -2.79 -2.53
C LEU A 178 0.82 -1.82 -3.64
N LEU A 179 1.38 -0.61 -3.69
CA LEU A 179 1.11 0.34 -4.79
C LEU A 179 1.64 -0.20 -6.12
N GLU A 180 2.87 -0.71 -6.14
CA GLU A 180 3.47 -1.34 -7.33
C GLU A 180 2.64 -2.55 -7.79
N CYS A 181 2.19 -3.39 -6.85
CA CYS A 181 1.25 -4.48 -7.13
C CYS A 181 -0.05 -3.97 -7.75
N GLY A 182 -0.61 -2.86 -7.26
CA GLY A 182 -1.79 -2.23 -7.84
C GLY A 182 -1.59 -1.86 -9.31
N VAL A 183 -0.41 -1.33 -9.68
CA VAL A 183 -0.06 -1.06 -11.08
C VAL A 183 0.06 -2.35 -11.89
N GLN A 184 0.75 -3.36 -11.36
CA GLN A 184 0.93 -4.66 -12.02
C GLN A 184 -0.39 -5.38 -12.31
N LEU A 185 -1.36 -5.25 -11.40
CA LEU A 185 -2.69 -5.83 -11.52
C LEU A 185 -3.65 -5.01 -12.41
N GLY A 186 -3.21 -3.87 -12.96
CA GLY A 186 -4.06 -2.95 -13.72
C GLY A 186 -5.15 -2.28 -12.86
N LYS A 187 -4.91 -2.17 -11.54
CA LYS A 187 -5.82 -1.55 -10.57
C LYS A 187 -5.50 -0.08 -10.33
N LEU A 188 -4.22 0.28 -10.43
CA LEU A 188 -3.72 1.66 -10.47
C LEU A 188 -3.14 1.96 -11.85
N GLU A 189 -3.33 3.17 -12.34
CA GLU A 189 -2.67 3.65 -13.55
C GLU A 189 -1.14 3.62 -13.38
N TRP A 190 -0.38 3.46 -14.46
CA TRP A 190 1.08 3.47 -14.38
C TRP A 190 1.65 4.82 -13.92
N ASP A 191 0.92 5.90 -14.17
CA ASP A 191 1.19 7.29 -13.76
C ASP A 191 0.21 7.78 -12.68
N TYR A 192 -0.30 6.86 -11.85
CA TYR A 192 -1.18 7.20 -10.72
C TYR A 192 -0.61 8.33 -9.85
N THR A 193 -1.47 9.01 -9.10
CA THR A 193 -1.11 10.09 -8.17
C THR A 193 -1.30 9.66 -6.72
N VAL A 194 -0.27 9.87 -5.90
CA VAL A 194 -0.32 9.70 -4.45
C VAL A 194 -0.79 11.01 -3.80
N ARG A 195 -1.79 10.93 -2.92
CA ARG A 195 -2.28 12.05 -2.12
C ARG A 195 -2.46 11.64 -0.66
N GLY A 196 -2.13 12.51 0.28
CA GLY A 196 -2.60 12.38 1.65
C GLY A 196 -4.07 12.76 1.76
N HIS A 197 -4.80 12.21 2.74
CA HIS A 197 -6.20 12.60 2.95
C HIS A 197 -6.36 14.12 3.15
N ARG A 198 -5.40 14.77 3.84
CA ARG A 198 -5.38 16.22 4.03
C ARG A 198 -5.30 17.05 2.75
N ASP A 199 -4.85 16.47 1.64
CA ASP A 199 -4.80 17.16 0.35
C ASP A 199 -6.20 17.36 -0.25
N MET A 200 -7.18 16.58 0.24
CA MET A 200 -8.54 16.54 -0.32
C MET A 200 -9.57 17.21 0.59
N LYS A 201 -9.23 17.47 1.86
CA LYS A 201 -10.09 18.16 2.83
C LYS A 201 -9.31 18.57 4.08
N SER A 202 -9.91 19.48 4.87
CA SER A 202 -9.40 19.82 6.21
C SER A 202 -9.48 18.59 7.15
N THR A 203 -8.32 17.97 7.38
CA THR A 203 -8.12 16.87 8.33
C THR A 203 -6.63 16.76 8.68
N GLN A 204 -6.32 16.20 9.85
CA GLN A 204 -4.95 15.87 10.23
C GLN A 204 -4.45 14.56 9.61
N CYS A 205 -5.31 13.74 9.01
CA CYS A 205 -4.91 12.50 8.34
C CYS A 205 -4.04 12.80 7.11
N PRO A 206 -2.89 12.12 6.85
CA PRO A 206 -2.39 10.88 7.48
C PRO A 206 -1.43 11.09 8.67
N GLY A 207 -1.40 12.26 9.29
CA GLY A 207 -0.46 12.64 10.35
C GLY A 207 0.76 13.36 9.79
N ASP A 208 1.35 14.28 10.56
CA ASP A 208 2.39 15.18 10.04
C ASP A 208 3.65 14.44 9.61
N ILE A 209 4.10 13.43 10.37
CA ILE A 209 5.29 12.66 10.02
C ILE A 209 5.06 11.80 8.77
N LEU A 210 3.95 11.06 8.72
CA LEU A 210 3.64 10.24 7.54
C LEU A 210 3.37 11.11 6.30
N TYR A 211 2.71 12.26 6.46
CA TYR A 211 2.49 13.20 5.38
C TYR A 211 3.81 13.71 4.78
N ASN A 212 4.75 14.15 5.61
CA ASN A 212 6.07 14.60 5.15
C ASN A 212 6.88 13.49 4.46
N ILE A 213 6.67 12.23 4.84
CA ILE A 213 7.29 11.08 4.17
C ILE A 213 6.70 10.88 2.77
N ILE A 214 5.37 10.87 2.65
CA ILE A 214 4.72 10.59 1.35
C ILE A 214 4.88 11.73 0.35
N THR A 215 5.09 12.97 0.80
CA THR A 215 5.42 14.09 -0.11
C THR A 215 6.76 13.88 -0.83
N GLY A 216 7.63 13.02 -0.30
CA GLY A 216 8.87 12.62 -0.94
C GLY A 216 8.74 11.38 -1.83
N TRP A 217 7.57 10.73 -1.88
CA TRP A 217 7.40 9.53 -2.70
C TRP A 217 7.32 9.87 -4.19
N PRO A 218 7.77 8.94 -5.07
CA PRO A 218 7.37 8.96 -6.46
C PRO A 218 5.85 9.03 -6.58
N HIS A 219 5.34 9.70 -7.61
CA HIS A 219 3.91 9.90 -7.87
C HIS A 219 3.18 10.87 -6.92
N TYR A 220 3.85 11.52 -5.97
CA TYR A 220 3.21 12.56 -5.16
C TYR A 220 3.14 13.89 -5.93
N HIS A 221 1.91 14.33 -6.26
CA HIS A 221 1.61 15.59 -6.97
C HIS A 221 0.27 16.16 -6.51
#